data_AF-A0A1I7F6L9-F1
#
_entry.id   AF-A0A1I7F6L9-F1
#
_cell.length_a   1.000
_cell.length_b   1.000
_cell.length_c   1.000
_cell.angle_alpha   90.00
_cell.angle_beta   90.00
_cell.angle_gamma   90.00
#
_symmetry.space_group_name_H-M   'P 1'
#
loop_
_entity.id
_entity.type
_entity.pdbx_description
1 polymer ?
#
loop_
_entity_poly.entity_id
_entity_poly.type
_entity_poly.pdbx_seq_one_letter_code
_entity_poly.pdbx_strand_id
1 'polypeptide(L)'
;MKLTIRAKPIFDAEKGAIFIKGLEIVDYQTTPEKVAAPIKVLIPYLNTSLSEFFDTHPVYVLNPEKSKTEAAASKLAKGLAVKPGKLVIGLADK
;
A
#
# COMPACT_ATOMS: atom_id res chain seq x y z
N MET A 1 -14.06 -2.43 -15.78
CA MET A 1 -13.57 -1.19 -15.13
C MET A 1 -12.11 -1.40 -14.79
N LYS A 2 -11.24 -0.45 -15.14
CA LYS A 2 -9.81 -0.46 -14.82
C LYS A 2 -9.49 0.83 -14.07
N LEU A 3 -8.85 0.72 -12.91
CA LEU A 3 -8.41 1.86 -12.11
C LEU A 3 -6.89 1.86 -12.06
N THR A 4 -6.31 3.05 -12.15
CA THR A 4 -4.91 3.29 -11.85
C THR A 4 -4.84 4.07 -10.56
N ILE A 5 -4.08 3.55 -9.60
CA ILE A 5 -4.01 4.08 -8.24
C ILE A 5 -2.56 4.45 -7.93
N ARG A 6 -2.38 5.55 -7.20
CA ARG A 6 -1.11 5.93 -6.60
C ARG A 6 -1.25 5.94 -5.08
N ALA A 7 -0.22 5.47 -4.39
CA ALA A 7 -0.14 5.54 -2.93
C ALA A 7 1.33 5.55 -2.49
N LYS A 8 1.58 5.94 -1.23
CA LYS A 8 2.90 5.90 -0.61
C LYS A 8 3.02 4.70 0.33
N PRO A 9 3.94 3.76 0.08
CA PRO A 9 4.16 2.65 1.01
C PRO A 9 4.90 3.15 2.26
N ILE A 10 4.48 2.67 3.42
CA ILE A 10 5.07 2.98 4.73
C ILE A 10 5.22 1.68 5.50
N PHE A 11 6.37 1.47 6.11
CA PHE A 11 6.59 0.34 7.00
C PHE A 11 6.31 0.76 8.46
N ASP A 12 5.48 -0.02 9.12
CA ASP A 12 5.17 0.08 10.54
C ASP A 12 5.98 -0.99 11.28
N ALA A 13 6.98 -0.56 12.05
CA ALA A 13 7.88 -1.45 12.77
C ALA A 13 7.21 -2.14 13.96
N GLU A 14 6.23 -1.49 14.60
CA GLU A 14 5.50 -2.08 15.73
C GLU A 14 4.61 -3.24 15.26
N LYS A 15 3.96 -3.06 14.11
CA LYS A 15 3.11 -4.08 13.50
C LYS A 15 3.87 -5.05 12.59
N GLY A 16 5.14 -4.78 12.30
CA GLY A 16 5.93 -5.56 11.34
C GLY A 16 5.27 -5.64 9.96
N ALA A 17 4.66 -4.55 9.50
CA ALA A 17 3.79 -4.57 8.33
C ALA A 17 4.00 -3.36 7.42
N ILE A 18 3.68 -3.52 6.14
CA ILE A 18 3.67 -2.44 5.15
C ILE A 18 2.24 -2.00 4.92
N PHE A 19 2.00 -0.71 5.08
CA PHE A 19 0.77 -0.01 4.76
C PHE A 19 0.97 0.83 3.50
N ILE A 20 -0.13 1.22 2.86
CA ILE A 20 -0.12 2.23 1.81
C ILE A 20 -0.97 3.41 2.27
N LYS A 21 -0.41 4.60 2.23
CA LYS A 21 -1.06 5.85 2.69
C LYS A 21 -1.25 6.82 1.55
N GLY A 22 -2.27 7.68 1.68
CA GLY A 22 -2.61 8.69 0.70
C GLY A 22 -2.97 8.06 -0.64
N LEU A 23 -3.86 7.07 -0.61
CA LEU A 23 -4.31 6.37 -1.80
C LEU A 23 -5.18 7.30 -2.63
N GLU A 24 -4.81 7.48 -3.91
CA GLU A 24 -5.57 8.27 -4.87
C GLU A 24 -5.77 7.51 -6.19
N ILE A 25 -6.98 7.57 -6.75
CA ILE A 25 -7.25 7.15 -8.11
C ILE A 25 -6.73 8.25 -9.06
N VAL A 26 -5.74 7.92 -9.89
CA VAL A 26 -5.11 8.84 -10.85
C VAL A 26 -5.61 8.68 -12.28
N ASP A 27 -6.16 7.52 -12.62
CA ASP A 27 -6.79 7.25 -13.92
C ASP A 27 -7.87 6.18 -13.77
N TYR A 28 -8.88 6.21 -14.64
CA TYR A 28 -9.94 5.21 -14.68
C TYR A 28 -10.47 5.02 -16.09
N GLN A 29 -10.71 3.75 -16.47
CA GLN A 29 -11.29 3.37 -17.74
C GLN A 29 -12.51 2.50 -17.51
N THR A 30 -13.64 2.90 -18.10
CA THR A 30 -14.93 2.22 -17.92
C THR A 30 -15.53 1.89 -19.27
N THR A 31 -15.97 0.65 -19.44
CA THR A 31 -16.71 0.19 -20.61
C THR A 31 -18.09 -0.30 -20.15
N PRO A 32 -19.19 0.21 -20.74
CA PRO A 32 -19.29 1.26 -21.77
C PRO A 32 -18.98 2.68 -21.25
N GLU A 33 -18.53 3.60 -22.12
CA GLU A 33 -18.14 4.97 -21.71
C GLU A 33 -19.25 5.77 -21.02
N LYS A 34 -20.52 5.43 -21.30
CA LYS A 34 -21.71 6.10 -20.74
C LYS A 34 -21.77 6.04 -19.20
N VAL A 35 -21.07 5.10 -18.56
CA VAL A 35 -21.00 5.01 -17.09
C VAL A 35 -19.83 5.78 -16.48
N ALA A 36 -18.99 6.44 -17.29
CA ALA A 36 -17.84 7.19 -16.80
C ALA A 36 -18.24 8.45 -16.01
N ALA A 37 -19.32 9.14 -16.40
CA ALA A 37 -19.74 10.38 -15.77
C ALA A 37 -20.27 10.20 -14.34
N PRO A 38 -21.16 9.22 -14.05
CA PRO A 38 -21.54 8.90 -12.67
C PRO A 38 -20.34 8.49 -11.82
N ILE A 39 -19.42 7.68 -12.36
CA ILE A 39 -18.23 7.23 -11.62
C ILE A 39 -17.34 8.41 -11.24
N LYS A 40 -17.17 9.40 -12.12
CA LYS A 40 -16.39 10.62 -11.85
C LYS A 40 -16.87 11.35 -10.59
N VAL A 41 -18.18 11.46 -10.40
CA VAL A 41 -18.78 12.13 -9.23
C VAL A 41 -18.51 11.34 -7.94
N LEU A 42 -18.34 10.02 -8.04
CA LEU A 42 -18.07 9.14 -6.92
C LEU A 42 -16.59 9.03 -6.55
N ILE A 43 -15.66 9.43 -7.44
CA ILE A 43 -14.20 9.34 -7.20
C ILE A 43 -13.78 9.93 -5.84
N PRO A 44 -14.24 11.11 -5.39
CA PRO A 44 -13.83 11.66 -4.09
C PRO A 44 -14.21 10.75 -2.92
N TYR A 45 -15.39 10.14 -2.98
CA TYR A 45 -15.86 9.18 -1.97
C TYR A 45 -15.04 7.88 -2.03
N LEU A 46 -14.78 7.37 -3.24
CA LEU A 46 -13.94 6.19 -3.43
C LEU A 46 -12.52 6.40 -2.89
N ASN A 47 -11.91 7.55 -3.17
CA ASN A 47 -10.59 7.90 -2.63
C ASN A 47 -10.61 7.92 -1.10
N THR A 48 -11.64 8.51 -0.50
CA THR A 48 -11.79 8.57 0.96
C THR A 48 -11.91 7.17 1.56
N SER A 49 -12.86 6.36 1.06
CA SER A 49 -13.07 5.00 1.57
C SER A 49 -11.85 4.08 1.36
N LEU A 50 -11.19 4.18 0.20
CA LEU A 50 -9.98 3.39 -0.07
C LEU A 50 -8.83 3.84 0.84
N SER A 51 -8.64 5.15 1.03
CA SER A 51 -7.60 5.64 1.95
C SER A 51 -7.84 5.15 3.37
N GLU A 52 -9.07 5.30 3.90
CA GLU A 52 -9.43 4.84 5.25
C GLU A 52 -9.23 3.33 5.44
N PHE A 53 -9.60 2.53 4.43
CA PHE A 53 -9.39 1.09 4.46
C PHE A 53 -7.90 0.73 4.54
N PHE A 54 -7.08 1.25 3.62
CA PHE A 54 -5.66 0.90 3.56
C PHE A 54 -4.79 1.59 4.62
N ASP A 55 -5.29 2.64 5.26
CA ASP A 55 -4.65 3.23 6.44
C ASP A 55 -4.68 2.28 7.65
N THR A 56 -5.65 1.36 7.69
CA THR A 56 -5.85 0.40 8.78
C THR A 56 -5.53 -1.04 8.38
N HIS A 57 -5.56 -1.37 7.09
CA HIS A 57 -5.32 -2.71 6.56
C HIS A 57 -3.93 -2.78 5.90
N PRO A 58 -3.00 -3.59 6.43
CA PRO A 58 -1.68 -3.74 5.83
C PRO A 58 -1.77 -4.48 4.50
N VAL A 59 -0.95 -4.06 3.53
CA VAL A 59 -0.82 -4.75 2.22
C VAL A 59 0.19 -5.89 2.29
N TYR A 60 1.03 -5.92 3.31
CA TYR A 60 1.98 -6.99 3.56
C TYR A 60 2.32 -7.05 5.05
N VAL A 61 2.40 -8.25 5.61
CA VAL A 61 2.76 -8.49 7.01
C VAL A 61 3.93 -9.47 7.03
N LEU A 62 4.99 -9.12 7.76
CA LEU A 62 6.13 -10.00 7.94
C LEU A 62 5.70 -11.27 8.67
N ASN A 63 6.19 -12.41 8.21
CA ASN A 63 5.96 -13.70 8.83
C ASN A 63 7.29 -14.31 9.33
N PRO A 64 7.59 -14.16 10.64
CA PRO A 64 8.81 -14.70 11.25
C PRO A 64 8.95 -16.22 11.15
N GLU A 65 7.84 -16.97 11.08
CA GLU A 65 7.87 -18.43 11.00
C GLU A 65 8.26 -18.93 9.61
N LYS A 66 7.96 -18.13 8.58
CA LYS A 66 8.20 -18.49 7.18
C LYS A 66 9.65 -18.28 6.75
N SER A 67 10.34 -17.30 7.33
CA SER A 67 11.72 -16.98 6.94
C SER A 67 12.55 -16.37 8.07
N LYS A 68 13.80 -16.80 8.16
CA LYS A 68 14.82 -16.19 9.04
C LYS A 68 15.06 -14.72 8.71
N THR A 69 14.94 -14.32 7.44
CA THR A 69 15.10 -12.92 7.03
C THR A 69 13.93 -12.06 7.46
N GLU A 70 12.70 -12.58 7.37
CA GLU A 70 11.50 -11.87 7.86
C GLU A 70 11.49 -11.80 9.39
N ALA A 71 11.97 -12.84 10.09
CA ALA A 71 12.17 -12.81 11.54
C ALA A 71 13.25 -11.81 11.98
N ALA A 72 14.28 -11.58 11.16
CA ALA A 72 15.26 -10.53 11.42
C ALA A 72 14.67 -9.15 11.14
N ALA A 73 13.90 -9.01 10.05
CA ALA A 73 13.22 -7.77 9.70
C ALA A 73 12.21 -7.33 10.76
N SER A 74 11.42 -8.25 11.33
CA SER A 74 10.47 -7.88 12.38
C SER A 74 11.14 -7.33 13.65
N LYS A 75 12.43 -7.63 13.88
CA LYS A 75 13.18 -7.19 15.06
C LYS A 75 14.10 -6.00 14.82
N LEU A 76 14.65 -5.88 13.60
CA LEU A 76 15.74 -4.95 13.29
C LEU A 76 15.39 -3.95 12.20
N ALA A 77 14.18 -3.98 11.64
CA ALA A 77 13.79 -3.06 10.59
C ALA A 77 13.80 -1.61 11.08
N LYS A 78 14.54 -0.75 10.38
CA LYS A 78 14.62 0.69 10.64
C LYS A 78 13.80 1.52 9.67
N GLY A 79 13.46 0.99 8.50
CA GLY A 79 12.69 1.73 7.51
C GLY A 79 12.51 1.01 6.18
N LEU A 80 11.76 1.68 5.30
CA LEU A 80 11.40 1.18 3.97
C LEU A 80 12.06 2.03 2.89
N ALA A 81 12.80 1.40 1.99
CA ALA A 81 13.33 2.02 0.79
C ALA A 81 12.58 1.50 -0.45
N VAL A 82 12.03 2.41 -1.25
CA VAL A 82 11.36 2.09 -2.51
C VAL A 82 12.41 2.07 -3.63
N LYS A 83 12.55 0.94 -4.32
CA LYS A 83 13.39 0.80 -5.51
C LYS A 83 12.54 0.34 -6.69
N PRO A 84 12.98 0.54 -7.95
CA PRO A 84 12.26 0.03 -9.11
C PRO A 84 11.96 -1.47 -8.97
N GLY A 85 10.67 -1.82 -8.99
CA GLY A 85 10.18 -3.19 -8.87
C GLY A 85 10.27 -3.84 -7.49
N LYS A 86 10.75 -3.15 -6.44
CA LYS A 86 10.88 -3.75 -5.10
C LYS A 86 10.83 -2.77 -3.94
N LEU A 87 10.27 -3.24 -2.83
CA LEU A 87 10.35 -2.59 -1.53
C LEU A 87 11.44 -3.27 -0.71
N VAL A 88 12.38 -2.49 -0.17
CA VAL A 88 13.53 -2.98 0.59
C VAL A 88 13.40 -2.51 2.03
N ILE A 89 13.26 -3.46 2.96
CA ILE A 89 13.28 -3.16 4.39
C ILE A 89 14.75 -3.13 4.83
N GLY A 90 15.21 -1.96 5.28
CA GLY A 90 16.55 -1.79 5.82
C GLY A 90 16.64 -2.33 7.24
N LEU A 91 17.65 -3.14 7.53
CA LEU A 91 17.93 -3.64 8.87
C LEU A 91 18.95 -2.73 9.55
N ALA A 92 18.80 -2.51 10.85
CA ALA A 92 19.86 -1.95 11.67
C ALA A 92 21.00 -2.96 11.77
N ASP A 93 22.23 -2.51 11.54
CA ASP A 93 23.40 -3.25 12.00
C ASP A 93 23.37 -3.32 13.53
N LYS A 94 23.64 -4.51 14.06
CA LYS A 94 23.77 -4.78 15.50
C LYS A 94 25.04 -4.16 16.06
#